data_AF-A0A3B8NT96-F1
#
_entry.id   AF-A0A3B8NT96-F1
#
_cell.length_a   1.000
_cell.length_b   1.000
_cell.length_c   1.000
_cell.angle_alpha   90.00
_cell.angle_beta   90.00
_cell.angle_gamma   90.00
#
_symmetry.space_group_name_H-M   'P 1'
#
loop_
_entity.id
_entity.type
_entity.pdbx_description
1 polymer ?
#
loop_
_entity_poly.entity_id
_entity_poly.type
_entity_poly.pdbx_seq_one_letter_code
_entity_poly.pdbx_strand_id
1 'polypeptide(L)'
;PLGLIYIISKERDHFTPERVQLLSTIKDGLGVLFENADLNDKISEELSQRRQTQSALAESEARFRALAGSAADILWEMDLGGTYTYCSPNVRGITGYGPEELTGRSHYEFMPADEAERVRDAFSILAGSGGDISLMEYIFIARTGVT
;
A
#
# COMPACT_ATOMS: atom_id res chain seq x y z
N PRO A 1 6.06 31.54 19.76
CA PRO A 1 6.54 32.50 20.79
C PRO A 1 5.67 32.40 22.05
N LEU A 2 6.17 31.70 23.07
CA LEU A 2 5.49 31.55 24.36
C LEU A 2 5.31 32.94 25.00
N GLY A 3 4.07 33.25 25.41
CA GLY A 3 3.68 34.52 25.99
C GLY A 3 4.48 34.88 27.25
N LEU A 4 4.54 36.17 27.58
CA LEU A 4 5.22 36.64 28.79
C LEU A 4 4.45 36.21 30.04
N ILE A 5 5.11 35.51 30.96
CA ILE A 5 4.58 35.25 32.30
C ILE A 5 5.02 36.39 33.21
N TYR A 6 4.07 37.24 33.58
CA TYR A 6 4.29 38.29 34.59
C TYR A 6 3.93 37.75 35.97
N ILE A 7 4.89 37.82 36.90
CA ILE A 7 4.66 37.51 38.31
C ILE A 7 4.89 38.80 39.09
N ILE A 8 3.87 39.24 39.82
CA ILE A 8 3.88 40.50 40.58
C ILE A 8 3.62 40.17 42.04
N SER A 9 4.44 40.73 42.94
CA SER A 9 4.23 40.62 44.38
C SER A 9 3.93 42.00 44.99
N LYS A 10 3.13 42.02 46.05
CA LYS A 10 2.84 43.23 46.84
C LYS A 10 3.87 43.47 47.95
N GLU A 11 4.75 42.50 48.20
CA GLU A 11 5.79 42.57 49.23
C GLU A 11 7.11 43.12 48.66
N ARG A 12 7.80 43.98 49.43
CA ARG A 12 9.17 44.38 49.10
C ARG A 12 10.12 43.18 49.22
N ASP A 13 11.09 43.10 48.31
CA ASP A 13 12.15 42.07 48.28
C ASP A 13 11.66 40.61 48.18
N HIS A 14 10.41 40.41 47.70
CA HIS A 14 9.79 39.09 47.57
C HIS A 14 10.54 38.13 46.61
N PHE A 15 11.25 38.68 45.63
CA PHE A 15 12.01 37.93 44.62
C PHE A 15 13.49 37.85 45.00
N THR A 16 13.80 36.95 45.93
CA THR A 16 15.19 36.58 46.22
C THR A 16 15.84 35.83 45.04
N PRO A 17 17.17 35.81 44.92
CA PRO A 17 17.86 35.08 43.85
C PRO A 17 17.46 33.60 43.74
N GLU A 18 17.25 32.90 44.86
CA GLU A 18 16.83 31.49 44.82
C GLU A 18 15.41 31.32 44.26
N ARG A 19 14.49 32.23 44.60
CA ARG A 19 13.12 32.22 44.07
C ARG A 19 13.09 32.54 42.59
N VAL A 20 13.91 33.49 42.14
CA VAL A 20 14.06 33.79 40.71
C VAL A 20 14.62 32.59 39.96
N GLN A 21 15.61 31.89 40.53
CA GLN A 21 16.17 30.67 39.93
C GLN A 21 15.12 29.56 39.81
N LEU A 22 14.32 29.34 40.87
CA LEU A 22 13.22 28.36 40.84
C LEU A 22 12.18 28.70 39.77
N LEU A 23 11.81 29.98 39.65
CA LEU A 23 10.89 30.45 38.62
C LEU A 23 11.46 30.25 37.21
N SER A 24 12.77 30.42 37.02
CA SER A 24 13.44 30.11 35.75
C SER A 24 13.32 28.63 35.39
N THR A 25 13.63 27.73 36.33
CA THR A 25 13.52 26.28 36.09
C THR A 25 12.10 25.86 35.74
N ILE A 26 11.09 26.43 36.43
CA ILE A 26 9.68 26.15 36.14
C ILE A 26 9.30 26.67 34.75
N LYS A 27 9.73 27.87 34.37
CA LYS A 27 9.50 28.45 33.04
C LYS A 27 10.10 27.55 31.95
N ASP A 28 11.32 27.07 32.14
CA ASP A 28 12.00 26.21 31.16
C ASP A 28 11.28 24.87 31.02
N GLY A 29 10.86 24.26 32.14
CA GLY A 29 10.07 23.02 32.12
C GLY A 29 8.70 23.17 31.47
N LEU A 30 8.00 24.28 31.71
CA LEU A 30 6.72 24.59 31.07
C LEU A 30 6.86 24.74 29.56
N GLY A 31 7.95 25.36 29.08
CA GLY A 31 8.21 25.49 27.64
C GLY A 31 8.25 24.14 26.93
N VAL A 32 8.97 23.19 27.51
CA VAL A 32 9.07 21.81 26.98
C VAL A 32 7.71 21.10 27.02
N LEU A 33 6.93 21.26 28.09
CA LEU A 33 5.61 20.63 28.20
C LEU A 33 4.63 21.12 27.13
N PHE A 34 4.63 22.42 26.82
CA PHE A 34 3.77 22.96 25.76
C PHE A 34 4.19 22.48 24.38
N GLU A 35 5.49 22.42 24.10
CA GLU A 35 6.00 21.88 22.83
C GLU A 35 5.64 20.40 22.67
N ASN A 36 5.72 19.62 23.75
CA ASN A 36 5.29 18.22 23.75
C ASN A 36 3.79 18.05 23.49
N ALA A 37 2.95 18.94 24.01
CA ALA A 37 1.50 18.89 23.77
C ALA A 37 1.18 19.16 22.29
N ASP A 38 1.79 20.20 21.71
CA ASP A 38 1.63 20.54 20.28
C ASP A 38 2.13 19.42 19.36
N LEU A 39 3.27 18.80 19.71
CA LEU A 39 3.78 17.62 18.99
C LEU A 39 2.82 16.44 19.09
N ASN A 40 2.24 16.17 20.26
CA ASN A 40 1.28 15.08 20.43
C ASN A 40 0.00 15.31 19.61
N ASP A 41 -0.49 16.54 19.55
CA ASP A 41 -1.67 16.88 18.74
C ASP A 41 -1.38 16.65 17.25
N LYS A 42 -0.22 17.12 16.76
CA LYS A 42 0.22 16.90 15.37
C LYS A 42 0.37 15.42 15.03
N ILE A 43 1.01 14.64 15.90
CA ILE A 43 1.16 13.19 15.71
C ILE A 43 -0.20 12.51 15.68
N SER A 44 -1.13 12.91 16.54
CA SER A 44 -2.47 12.34 16.58
C SER A 44 -3.25 12.63 15.31
N GLU A 45 -3.13 13.84 14.76
CA GLU A 45 -3.73 14.23 13.49
C GLU A 45 -3.14 13.44 12.31
N GLU A 46 -1.80 13.36 12.22
CA GLU A 46 -1.11 12.59 11.18
C GLU A 46 -1.49 11.11 11.23
N LEU A 47 -1.55 10.51 12.42
CA LEU A 47 -1.99 9.12 12.61
C LEU A 47 -3.44 8.91 12.17
N SER A 48 -4.33 9.85 12.48
CA SER A 48 -5.73 9.81 12.05
C SER A 48 -5.83 9.83 10.52
N GLN A 49 -5.13 10.78 9.87
CA GLN A 49 -5.10 10.91 8.41
C GLN A 49 -4.50 9.68 7.72
N ARG A 50 -3.43 9.12 8.29
CA ARG A 50 -2.80 7.89 7.79
C ARG A 50 -3.75 6.71 7.87
N ARG A 51 -4.45 6.54 9.00
CA ARG A 51 -5.45 5.47 9.18
C ARG A 51 -6.60 5.60 8.19
N GLN A 52 -7.10 6.82 7.95
CA GLN A 52 -8.17 7.05 6.98
C GLN A 52 -7.73 6.69 5.56
N THR A 53 -6.53 7.11 5.16
CA THR A 53 -5.95 6.76 3.86
C THR A 53 -5.77 5.24 3.70
N GLN A 54 -5.25 4.57 4.73
CA GLN A 54 -5.08 3.12 4.72
C GLN A 54 -6.41 2.37 4.64
N SER A 55 -7.44 2.84 5.36
CA SER A 55 -8.78 2.24 5.32
C SER A 55 -9.42 2.40 3.95
N ALA A 56 -9.34 3.60 3.35
CA ALA A 56 -9.87 3.86 2.02
C ALA A 56 -9.15 3.02 0.94
N LEU A 57 -7.83 2.86 1.06
CA LEU A 57 -7.06 1.99 0.19
C LEU A 57 -7.50 0.53 0.32
N ALA A 58 -7.61 0.02 1.55
CA ALA A 58 -8.04 -1.35 1.81
C ALA A 58 -9.46 -1.63 1.29
N GLU A 59 -10.38 -0.68 1.45
CA GLU A 59 -11.74 -0.77 0.91
C GLU A 59 -11.73 -0.79 -0.63
N SER A 60 -10.95 0.08 -1.26
CA SER A 60 -10.79 0.12 -2.71
C SER A 60 -10.19 -1.18 -3.25
N GLU A 61 -9.16 -1.72 -2.60
CA GLU A 61 -8.56 -3.00 -2.95
C GLU A 61 -9.55 -4.16 -2.80
N ALA A 62 -10.32 -4.19 -1.70
CA ALA A 62 -11.33 -5.22 -1.48
C ALA A 62 -12.42 -5.15 -2.56
N ARG A 63 -12.87 -3.94 -2.92
CA ARG A 63 -13.83 -3.73 -4.00
C ARG A 63 -13.27 -4.17 -5.36
N PHE A 64 -12.02 -3.81 -5.67
CA PHE A 64 -11.35 -4.26 -6.89
C PHE A 64 -11.27 -5.79 -6.95
N ARG A 65 -10.84 -6.45 -5.87
CA ARG A 65 -10.77 -7.92 -5.80
C ARG A 65 -12.14 -8.58 -5.97
N ALA A 66 -13.18 -8.00 -5.36
CA ALA A 66 -14.54 -8.49 -5.52
C ALA A 66 -15.05 -8.37 -6.97
N LEU A 67 -14.79 -7.23 -7.62
CA LEU A 67 -15.14 -7.01 -9.02
C LEU A 67 -14.39 -7.96 -9.95
N ALA A 68 -13.07 -8.08 -9.78
CA ALA A 68 -12.23 -9.00 -10.55
C ALA A 68 -12.66 -10.47 -10.38
N GLY A 69 -13.09 -10.87 -9.18
CA GLY A 69 -13.64 -12.20 -8.93
C GLY A 69 -15.04 -12.43 -9.53
N SER A 70 -15.81 -11.37 -9.78
CA SER A 70 -17.16 -11.43 -10.37
C SER A 70 -17.17 -11.38 -11.90
N ALA A 71 -16.07 -10.99 -12.54
CA ALA A 71 -15.95 -10.97 -13.99
C ALA A 71 -16.04 -12.41 -14.54
N ALA A 72 -16.66 -12.59 -15.71
CA ALA A 72 -16.67 -13.88 -16.41
C ALA A 72 -15.26 -14.26 -16.92
N ASP A 73 -14.45 -13.25 -17.23
CA ASP A 73 -13.09 -13.44 -17.74
C ASP A 73 -12.06 -13.52 -16.61
N ILE A 74 -10.98 -14.26 -16.87
CA ILE A 74 -9.83 -14.32 -15.96
C ILE A 74 -9.00 -13.06 -16.16
N LEU A 75 -8.78 -12.32 -15.07
CA LEU A 75 -7.80 -11.24 -15.05
C LEU A 75 -6.47 -11.80 -14.52
N TRP A 76 -5.40 -11.59 -15.27
CA TRP A 76 -4.06 -11.97 -14.86
C TRP A 76 -3.06 -10.90 -15.25
N GLU A 77 -1.95 -10.88 -14.53
CA GLU A 77 -0.80 -10.02 -14.75
C GLU A 77 0.45 -10.89 -14.72
N MET A 78 1.45 -10.52 -15.52
CA MET A 78 2.74 -11.19 -15.52
C MET A 78 3.89 -10.18 -15.65
N ASP A 79 5.06 -10.56 -15.14
CA ASP A 79 6.29 -9.79 -15.36
C ASP A 79 6.82 -9.95 -16.80
N LEU A 80 7.90 -9.24 -17.12
CA LEU A 80 8.53 -9.32 -18.44
C LEU A 80 9.11 -10.70 -18.78
N GLY A 81 9.33 -11.56 -17.78
CA GLY A 81 9.73 -12.95 -17.97
C GLY A 81 8.56 -13.89 -18.27
N GLY A 82 7.33 -13.37 -18.27
CA GLY A 82 6.11 -14.16 -18.41
C GLY A 82 5.75 -14.90 -17.13
N THR A 83 6.21 -14.46 -15.97
CA THR A 83 5.85 -15.06 -14.67
C THR A 83 4.62 -14.38 -14.12
N TYR A 84 3.59 -15.14 -13.74
CA TYR A 84 2.38 -14.55 -13.17
C TYR A 84 2.66 -13.77 -11.88
N THR A 85 2.31 -12.49 -11.85
CA THR A 85 2.39 -11.61 -10.67
C THR A 85 1.04 -11.48 -9.96
N TYR A 86 -0.05 -11.68 -10.70
CA TYR A 86 -1.42 -11.69 -10.19
C TYR A 86 -2.33 -12.58 -11.04
N CYS A 87 -3.25 -13.28 -10.40
CA CYS A 87 -4.38 -13.97 -11.06
C CYS A 87 -5.65 -13.76 -10.23
N SER A 88 -6.77 -13.44 -10.89
CA SER A 88 -8.06 -13.26 -10.23
C SER A 88 -8.61 -14.58 -9.66
N PRO A 89 -9.37 -14.55 -8.55
CA PRO A 89 -9.83 -15.78 -7.88
C PRO A 89 -10.72 -16.71 -8.71
N ASN A 90 -11.46 -16.15 -9.67
CA ASN A 90 -12.34 -16.90 -10.57
C ASN A 90 -11.58 -17.87 -11.50
N VAL A 91 -10.26 -17.72 -11.66
CA VAL A 91 -9.42 -18.64 -12.44
C VAL A 91 -9.60 -20.10 -12.01
N ARG A 92 -9.84 -20.36 -10.73
CA ARG A 92 -10.08 -21.72 -10.22
C ARG A 92 -11.32 -22.36 -10.82
N GLY A 93 -12.39 -21.60 -11.00
CA GLY A 93 -13.63 -22.11 -11.60
C GLY A 93 -13.49 -22.43 -13.08
N ILE A 94 -12.56 -21.76 -13.77
CA ILE A 94 -12.40 -21.84 -15.22
C ILE A 94 -11.32 -22.86 -15.60
N THR A 95 -10.16 -22.84 -14.94
CA THR A 95 -9.00 -23.68 -15.29
C THR A 95 -8.74 -24.81 -14.31
N GLY A 96 -9.39 -24.79 -13.13
CA GLY A 96 -9.11 -25.72 -12.03
C GLY A 96 -7.83 -25.42 -11.24
N TYR A 97 -7.06 -24.37 -11.59
CA TYR A 97 -5.89 -23.92 -10.81
C TYR A 97 -6.25 -22.75 -9.90
N GLY A 98 -5.75 -22.75 -8.68
CA GLY A 98 -5.84 -21.61 -7.79
C GLY A 98 -4.88 -20.48 -8.17
N PRO A 99 -5.20 -19.21 -7.85
CA PRO A 99 -4.25 -18.10 -7.99
C PRO A 99 -2.89 -18.37 -7.32
N GLU A 100 -2.91 -19.04 -6.16
CA GLU A 100 -1.71 -19.41 -5.40
C GLU A 100 -0.84 -20.47 -6.10
N GLU A 101 -1.42 -21.21 -7.05
CA GLU A 101 -0.72 -22.24 -7.83
C GLU A 101 -0.19 -21.70 -9.15
N LEU A 102 -0.70 -20.55 -9.61
CA LEU A 102 -0.27 -19.88 -10.84
C LEU A 102 0.77 -18.79 -10.54
N THR A 103 0.54 -18.01 -9.49
CA THR A 103 1.42 -16.87 -9.12
C THR A 103 2.84 -17.35 -8.84
N GLY A 104 3.82 -16.69 -9.47
CA GLY A 104 5.23 -17.08 -9.38
C GLY A 104 5.66 -18.18 -10.36
N ARG A 105 4.75 -18.73 -11.17
CA ARG A 105 5.08 -19.68 -12.23
C ARG A 105 5.02 -19.02 -13.60
N SER A 106 5.72 -19.62 -14.55
CA SER A 106 5.74 -19.13 -15.92
C SER A 106 4.42 -19.44 -16.61
N HIS A 107 3.85 -18.44 -17.28
CA HIS A 107 2.65 -18.53 -18.10
C HIS A 107 2.73 -19.67 -19.13
N TYR A 108 3.92 -19.88 -19.69
CA TYR A 108 4.20 -20.87 -20.72
C TYR A 108 4.18 -22.33 -20.21
N GLU A 109 4.21 -22.55 -18.89
CA GLU A 109 4.13 -23.90 -18.30
C GLU A 109 2.73 -24.54 -18.45
N PHE A 110 1.72 -23.71 -18.70
CA PHE A 110 0.32 -24.13 -18.79
C PHE A 110 -0.16 -24.18 -20.24
N MET A 111 0.75 -24.45 -21.17
CA MET A 111 0.47 -24.54 -22.60
C MET A 111 1.16 -25.77 -23.20
N PRO A 112 0.64 -26.34 -24.30
CA PRO A 112 1.42 -27.24 -25.15
C PRO A 112 2.73 -26.58 -25.59
N ALA A 113 3.78 -27.37 -25.82
CA ALA A 113 5.14 -26.84 -26.06
C ALA A 113 5.24 -25.96 -27.32
N ASP A 114 4.56 -26.35 -28.39
CA ASP A 114 4.44 -25.59 -29.64
C ASP A 114 3.68 -24.27 -29.43
N GLU A 115 2.62 -24.32 -28.62
CA GLU A 115 1.84 -23.14 -28.27
C GLU A 115 2.62 -22.16 -27.38
N ALA A 116 3.34 -22.68 -26.38
CA ALA A 116 4.20 -21.90 -25.50
C ALA A 116 5.27 -21.11 -26.27
N GLU A 117 5.84 -21.72 -27.31
CA GLU A 117 6.82 -21.07 -28.19
C GLU A 117 6.15 -19.95 -29.01
N ARG A 118 5.02 -20.25 -29.66
CA ARG A 118 4.24 -19.27 -30.43
C ARG A 118 3.84 -18.05 -29.60
N VAL A 119 3.38 -18.29 -28.39
CA VAL A 119 2.89 -17.22 -27.49
C VAL A 119 4.06 -16.36 -27.00
N ARG A 120 5.19 -16.97 -26.67
CA ARG A 120 6.40 -16.26 -26.23
C ARG A 120 6.96 -15.34 -27.30
N ASP A 121 6.98 -15.80 -28.54
CA ASP A 121 7.45 -14.99 -29.67
C ASP A 121 6.54 -13.78 -29.89
N ALA A 122 5.22 -13.99 -29.83
CA ALA A 122 4.25 -12.90 -29.91
C ALA A 122 4.46 -11.86 -28.80
N PHE A 123 4.58 -12.29 -27.54
CA PHE A 123 4.85 -11.37 -26.42
C PHE A 123 6.17 -10.63 -26.55
N SER A 124 7.22 -11.27 -27.06
CA SER A 124 8.54 -10.65 -27.24
C SER A 124 8.51 -9.49 -28.25
N ILE A 125 7.74 -9.63 -29.33
CA ILE A 125 7.54 -8.58 -30.33
C ILE A 125 6.75 -7.39 -29.74
N LEU A 126 5.78 -7.68 -28.88
CA LEU A 126 4.91 -6.68 -28.25
C LEU A 126 5.61 -5.90 -27.14
N ALA A 127 6.39 -6.57 -26.29
CA ALA A 127 7.20 -5.90 -25.27
C ALA A 127 8.18 -4.88 -25.89
N GLY A 128 8.64 -5.11 -27.12
CA GLY A 128 9.50 -4.19 -27.86
C GLY A 128 8.78 -3.03 -28.57
N SER A 129 7.46 -3.12 -28.77
CA SER A 129 6.68 -2.13 -29.53
C SER A 129 5.68 -1.33 -28.69
N GLY A 130 5.44 -1.71 -27.43
CA GLY A 130 4.52 -1.02 -26.52
C GLY A 130 3.04 -1.09 -26.97
N GLY A 131 2.70 -2.07 -27.81
CA GLY A 131 1.36 -2.24 -28.36
C GLY A 131 0.39 -2.95 -27.42
N ASP A 132 -0.90 -2.67 -27.57
CA ASP A 132 -1.99 -3.43 -26.95
C ASP A 132 -2.13 -4.80 -27.63
N ILE A 133 -2.22 -5.86 -26.83
CA ILE A 133 -2.61 -7.19 -27.31
C ILE A 133 -4.13 -7.25 -27.27
N SER A 134 -4.76 -6.81 -28.34
CA SER A 134 -6.20 -7.02 -28.53
C SER A 134 -6.43 -8.40 -29.14
N LEU A 135 -7.06 -9.31 -28.40
CA LEU A 135 -7.55 -10.63 -28.84
C LEU A 135 -6.47 -11.61 -29.35
N MET A 136 -5.55 -12.01 -28.47
CA MET A 136 -4.71 -13.18 -28.74
C MET A 136 -5.33 -14.43 -28.12
N GLU A 137 -5.78 -15.35 -28.96
CA GLU A 137 -6.23 -16.67 -28.54
C GLU A 137 -5.01 -17.60 -28.34
N TYR A 138 -5.04 -18.39 -27.27
CA TYR A 138 -4.05 -19.42 -27.01
C TYR A 138 -4.66 -20.60 -26.26
N ILE A 139 -4.03 -21.76 -26.38
CA ILE A 139 -4.45 -22.99 -25.70
C ILE A 139 -3.90 -23.03 -24.28
N PHE A 140 -4.78 -23.27 -23.30
CA PHE A 140 -4.40 -23.41 -21.89
C PHE A 140 -4.65 -24.85 -21.41
N ILE A 141 -3.67 -25.45 -20.74
CA ILE A 141 -3.80 -26.76 -20.10
C ILE A 141 -4.45 -26.54 -18.73
N ALA A 142 -5.76 -26.76 -18.65
CA ALA A 142 -6.48 -26.82 -17.37
C ALA A 142 -6.14 -28.09 -16.59
N ARG A 143 -6.44 -28.08 -15.29
CA ARG A 143 -6.17 -29.21 -14.39
C ARG A 143 -6.88 -30.50 -14.84
N THR A 144 -8.06 -30.36 -15.45
CA THR A 144 -8.87 -31.49 -15.93
C THR A 144 -8.54 -31.93 -17.35
N GLY A 145 -7.64 -31.24 -18.06
CA GLY A 145 -7.36 -31.44 -19.48
C GLY A 145 -7.12 -30.12 -20.21
N VAL A 146 -7.02 -30.14 -21.53
CA VAL A 146 -6.83 -28.90 -22.32
C VAL A 146 -8.15 -28.14 -22.44
N THR A 147 -8.11 -26.81 -22.29
CA THR A 147 -9.26 -25.89 -22.51
C THR A 147 -9.00 -25.03 -23.73
#